data_AF-A0A924R4V4-F1
#
_entry.id   AF-A0A924R4V4-F1
#
_cell.length_a   1.000
_cell.length_b   1.000
_cell.length_c   1.000
_cell.angle_alpha   90.00
_cell.angle_beta   90.00
_cell.angle_gamma   90.00
#
_symmetry.space_group_name_H-M   'P 1'
#
loop_
_entity.id
_entity.type
_entity.pdbx_description
1 polymer ?
#
loop_
_entity_poly.entity_id
_entity_poly.type
_entity_poly.pdbx_seq_one_letter_code
_entity_poly.pdbx_strand_id
1 'polypeptide(L)'
;MRGLHIFADFYNCPKGKHMVSAKALRQLCISASEAAGLTVLGDHFYQFVGVDDTQAGGATGALVLAESHLAVHTWPERGGATLDIYVCNVSGDNSRKAEALYATLLKVFGPTDVMVERVLRGKDLPASDAVALAAA
;
A
#
# COMPACT_ATOMS: atom_id res chain seq x y z
N MET A 1 -3.71 -6.12 -19.87
CA MET A 1 -3.28 -6.56 -18.52
C MET A 1 -4.08 -5.77 -17.50
N ARG A 2 -4.96 -6.36 -16.68
CA ARG A 2 -5.79 -5.60 -15.74
C ARG A 2 -5.19 -5.64 -14.34
N GLY A 3 -5.27 -4.54 -13.60
CA GLY A 3 -4.87 -4.47 -12.20
C GLY A 3 -5.79 -3.52 -11.43
N LEU A 4 -5.84 -3.64 -10.11
CA LEU A 4 -6.59 -2.74 -9.24
C LEU A 4 -5.59 -1.86 -8.49
N HIS A 5 -5.74 -0.54 -8.61
CA HIS A 5 -5.02 0.43 -7.80
C HIS A 5 -5.99 1.11 -6.85
N ILE A 6 -5.77 0.94 -5.54
CA ILE A 6 -6.49 1.62 -4.48
C ILE A 6 -5.63 2.78 -3.98
N PHE A 7 -6.14 4.00 -4.08
CA PHE A 7 -5.59 5.18 -3.43
C PHE A 7 -6.43 5.47 -2.20
N ALA A 8 -5.82 5.65 -1.05
CA ALA A 8 -6.55 5.99 0.16
C ALA A 8 -5.83 7.05 0.99
N ASP A 9 -6.59 8.08 1.38
CA ASP A 9 -6.17 9.07 2.34
C ASP A 9 -6.94 8.86 3.63
N PHE A 10 -6.19 8.66 4.71
CA PHE A 10 -6.70 8.48 6.06
C PHE A 10 -6.47 9.77 6.84
N TYR A 11 -7.55 10.32 7.39
CA TYR A 11 -7.51 11.53 8.19
C TYR A 11 -7.94 11.24 9.63
N ASN A 12 -7.48 12.09 10.55
CA ASN A 12 -7.84 12.02 11.97
C ASN A 12 -7.51 10.66 12.62
N CYS A 13 -6.44 10.01 12.15
CA CYS A 13 -5.91 8.79 12.72
C CYS A 13 -5.37 9.05 14.14
N PRO A 14 -5.64 8.16 15.11
CA PRO A 14 -4.97 8.18 16.40
C PRO A 14 -3.45 8.15 16.27
N LYS A 15 -2.75 8.89 17.13
CA LYS A 15 -1.28 8.85 17.21
C LYS A 15 -0.81 7.51 17.78
N GLY A 16 -0.65 6.53 16.89
CA GLY A 16 -0.13 5.20 17.20
C GLY A 16 1.30 4.98 16.72
N LYS A 17 1.93 3.90 17.19
CA LYS A 17 3.32 3.54 16.83
C LYS A 17 3.58 3.45 15.32
N HIS A 18 2.56 3.07 14.53
CA HIS A 18 2.68 2.94 13.07
C HIS A 18 2.74 4.30 12.36
N MET A 19 2.27 5.38 13.01
CA MET A 19 2.35 6.73 12.48
C MET A 19 3.77 7.32 12.64
N VAL A 20 4.47 6.97 13.72
CA VAL A 20 5.71 7.63 14.17
C VAL A 20 6.97 6.76 14.06
N SER A 21 6.84 5.50 13.61
CA SER A 21 7.98 4.57 13.53
C SER A 21 8.00 3.82 12.22
N ALA A 22 8.98 4.13 11.37
CA ALA A 22 9.26 3.43 10.12
C ALA A 22 9.44 1.92 10.35
N LYS A 23 10.08 1.51 11.45
CA LYS A 23 10.24 0.09 11.81
C LYS A 23 8.90 -0.59 12.10
N ALA A 24 8.03 0.05 12.88
CA ALA A 24 6.71 -0.50 13.20
C ALA A 24 5.79 -0.51 11.98
N LEU A 25 5.89 0.51 11.12
CA LEU A 25 5.17 0.61 9.86
C LEU A 25 5.61 -0.48 8.89
N ARG A 26 6.93 -0.67 8.72
CA ARG A 26 7.51 -1.75 7.90
C ARG A 26 6.96 -3.11 8.28
N GLN A 27 7.00 -3.45 9.57
CA GLN A 27 6.51 -4.74 10.04
C GLN A 27 5.01 -4.92 9.78
N LEU A 28 4.22 -3.87 9.97
CA LEU A 28 2.79 -3.89 9.66
C LEU A 28 2.54 -4.14 8.17
N CYS A 29 3.18 -3.37 7.29
CA CYS A 29 3.00 -3.47 5.85
C CYS A 29 3.36 -4.86 5.32
N ILE A 30 4.50 -5.42 5.76
CA ILE A 30 4.94 -6.76 5.35
C ILE A 30 3.94 -7.81 5.81
N SER A 31 3.65 -7.85 7.12
CA SER A 31 2.75 -8.87 7.67
C SER A 31 1.32 -8.77 7.13
N ALA A 32 0.80 -7.55 6.91
CA ALA A 32 -0.52 -7.36 6.32
C ALA A 32 -0.57 -7.80 4.84
N SER A 33 0.49 -7.55 4.08
CA SER A 33 0.57 -7.95 2.67
C SER A 33 0.64 -9.48 2.54
N GLU A 34 1.50 -10.13 3.33
CA GLU A 34 1.62 -11.58 3.37
C GLU A 34 0.33 -12.25 3.83
N ALA A 35 -0.33 -11.72 4.87
CA ALA A 35 -1.62 -12.21 5.33
C ALA A 35 -2.75 -12.06 4.29
N ALA A 36 -2.68 -11.04 3.43
CA ALA A 36 -3.58 -10.88 2.29
C ALA A 36 -3.25 -11.84 1.13
N GLY A 37 -2.17 -12.63 1.22
CA GLY A 37 -1.73 -13.55 0.19
C GLY A 37 -0.97 -12.87 -0.97
N LEU A 38 -0.37 -11.71 -0.70
CA LEU A 38 0.53 -11.00 -1.62
C LEU A 38 1.98 -11.40 -1.33
N THR A 39 2.76 -11.60 -2.38
CA THR A 39 4.18 -11.92 -2.26
C THR A 39 5.01 -10.65 -2.20
N VAL A 40 5.72 -10.44 -1.09
CA VAL A 40 6.66 -9.33 -0.91
C VAL A 40 8.02 -9.74 -1.48
N LEU A 41 8.54 -8.96 -2.43
CA LEU A 41 9.85 -9.18 -3.04
C LEU A 41 10.96 -8.33 -2.41
N GLY A 42 10.59 -7.19 -1.82
CA GLY A 42 11.51 -6.28 -1.16
C GLY A 42 10.80 -5.07 -0.59
N ASP A 43 11.53 -4.26 0.16
CA ASP A 43 10.97 -3.10 0.84
C ASP A 43 12.00 -1.99 1.05
N HIS A 44 11.50 -0.77 1.24
CA HIS A 44 12.30 0.36 1.70
C HIS A 44 11.46 1.25 2.60
N PHE A 45 11.99 1.62 3.76
CA PHE A 45 11.33 2.48 4.74
C PHE A 45 12.30 3.52 5.27
N TYR A 46 11.84 4.76 5.34
CA TYR A 46 12.61 5.90 5.82
C TYR A 46 11.87 6.59 6.97
N GLN A 47 12.58 6.86 8.05
CA GLN A 47 12.10 7.60 9.21
C GLN A 47 12.49 9.07 9.06
N PHE A 48 11.51 9.96 9.12
CA PHE A 48 11.78 11.40 9.19
C PHE A 48 11.97 11.85 10.64
N VAL A 49 12.70 12.94 10.82
CA VAL A 49 12.79 13.67 12.08
C VAL A 49 11.50 14.47 12.30
N GLY A 50 11.20 14.79 13.56
CA GLY A 50 10.06 15.65 13.89
C GLY A 50 10.19 17.06 13.33
N VAL A 51 9.08 17.80 13.35
CA VAL A 51 9.06 19.23 13.02
C VAL A 51 9.89 20.04 14.04
N ASP A 52 10.01 19.52 15.27
CA ASP A 52 10.90 19.99 16.32
C ASP A 52 11.44 18.80 17.14
N ASP A 53 12.33 19.09 18.10
CA ASP A 53 12.98 18.08 18.97
C ASP A 53 12.02 17.42 19.99
N THR A 54 10.74 17.82 20.01
CA THR A 54 9.75 17.34 20.98
C THR A 54 8.81 16.28 20.40
N GLN A 55 8.81 16.09 19.07
CA GLN A 55 7.92 15.15 18.39
C GLN A 55 8.67 14.18 17.48
N ALA A 56 8.17 12.95 17.39
CA ALA A 56 8.65 12.00 16.38
C ALA A 56 8.07 12.36 15.01
N GLY A 57 8.90 12.33 13.98
CA GLY A 57 8.47 12.52 12.60
C GLY A 57 7.70 11.31 12.05
N GLY A 58 7.09 11.51 10.89
CA GLY A 58 6.45 10.45 10.13
C GLY A 58 7.44 9.53 9.43
N ALA A 59 6.91 8.68 8.56
CA ALA A 59 7.68 7.75 7.77
C ALA A 59 7.13 7.65 6.34
N THR A 60 8.03 7.35 5.41
CA THR A 60 7.70 6.89 4.05
C THR A 60 8.11 5.45 3.92
N GLY A 61 7.27 4.63 3.30
CA GLY A 61 7.50 3.22 3.10
C GLY A 61 6.99 2.72 1.76
N ALA A 62 7.70 1.77 1.17
CA ALA A 62 7.24 1.05 0.00
C ALA A 62 7.59 -0.44 0.09
N LEU A 63 6.68 -1.29 -0.38
CA LEU A 63 6.92 -2.69 -0.67
C LEU A 63 6.88 -2.90 -2.18
N VAL A 64 7.86 -3.64 -2.69
CA VAL A 64 7.79 -4.24 -4.02
C VAL A 64 7.05 -5.56 -3.87
N LEU A 65 5.92 -5.70 -4.57
CA LEU A 65 5.16 -6.94 -4.60
C LEU A 65 5.48 -7.69 -5.90
N ALA A 66 5.26 -9.01 -5.93
CA ALA A 66 5.29 -9.77 -7.18
C ALA A 66 4.26 -9.15 -8.14
N GLU A 67 4.76 -8.35 -9.09
CA GLU A 67 4.01 -7.63 -10.13
C GLU A 67 3.31 -6.32 -9.68
N SER A 68 3.67 -5.65 -8.58
CA SER A 68 3.04 -4.36 -8.19
C SER A 68 3.72 -3.67 -6.99
N HIS A 69 2.99 -2.93 -6.15
CA HIS A 69 3.55 -2.26 -4.97
C HIS A 69 2.48 -1.91 -3.91
N LEU A 70 2.95 -1.72 -2.67
CA LEU A 70 2.30 -0.92 -1.65
C LEU A 70 3.19 0.29 -1.36
N ALA A 71 2.66 1.51 -1.36
CA ALA A 71 3.34 2.67 -0.79
C ALA A 71 2.51 3.26 0.36
N VAL A 72 3.19 3.81 1.37
CA VAL A 72 2.59 4.42 2.54
C VAL A 72 3.39 5.63 3.00
N HIS A 73 2.68 6.69 3.36
CA HIS A 73 3.27 7.89 3.96
C HIS A 73 2.48 8.28 5.21
N THR A 74 3.17 8.71 6.25
CA THR A 74 2.53 9.11 7.52
C THR A 74 2.93 10.51 7.96
N TRP A 75 1.98 11.23 8.57
CA TRP A 75 2.15 12.57 9.12
C TRP A 75 1.55 12.63 10.53
N PRO A 76 2.31 12.27 11.58
CA PRO A 76 1.85 12.30 12.97
C PRO A 76 1.27 13.64 13.42
N GLU A 77 1.82 14.74 12.92
CA GLU A 77 1.41 16.10 13.22
C GLU A 77 0.04 16.46 12.61
N ARG A 78 -0.37 15.76 11.56
CA ARG A 78 -1.68 15.90 10.91
C ARG A 78 -2.66 14.79 11.28
N GLY A 79 -2.21 13.77 12.02
CA GLY A 79 -2.97 12.54 12.21
C GLY A 79 -3.35 11.90 10.87
N GLY A 80 -2.48 11.99 9.87
CA GLY A 80 -2.78 11.62 8.49
C GLY A 80 -1.89 10.51 7.97
N ALA A 81 -2.42 9.67 7.08
CA ALA A 81 -1.63 8.72 6.30
C ALA A 81 -2.20 8.60 4.88
N THR A 82 -1.34 8.38 3.89
CA THR A 82 -1.76 8.08 2.52
C THR A 82 -1.23 6.71 2.11
N LEU A 83 -2.00 6.01 1.27
CA LEU A 83 -1.72 4.66 0.82
C LEU A 83 -1.95 4.51 -0.68
N ASP A 84 -1.04 3.81 -1.33
CA ASP A 84 -1.16 3.34 -2.71
C ASP A 84 -1.04 1.82 -2.69
N ILE A 85 -2.14 1.10 -2.89
CA ILE A 85 -2.15 -0.37 -3.00
C ILE A 85 -2.44 -0.73 -4.45
N TYR A 86 -1.39 -1.04 -5.19
CA TYR A 86 -1.53 -1.54 -6.55
C TYR A 86 -1.34 -3.05 -6.57
N VAL A 87 -2.18 -3.77 -7.32
CA VAL A 87 -1.98 -5.19 -7.65
C VAL A 87 -2.21 -5.42 -9.14
N CYS A 88 -1.38 -6.26 -9.75
CA CYS A 88 -1.58 -6.75 -11.11
C CYS A 88 -2.34 -8.08 -11.09
N ASN A 89 -3.17 -8.31 -12.10
CA ASN A 89 -3.89 -9.57 -12.28
C ASN A 89 -3.35 -10.38 -13.46
N VAL A 90 -2.02 -10.44 -13.63
CA VAL A 90 -1.38 -11.23 -14.70
C VAL A 90 -1.54 -12.73 -14.45
N SER A 91 -1.25 -13.16 -13.22
CA SER A 91 -1.28 -14.56 -12.79
C SER A 91 -2.61 -15.01 -12.15
N GLY A 92 -3.55 -14.08 -11.91
CA GLY A 92 -4.87 -14.34 -11.32
C GLY A 92 -5.52 -13.05 -10.80
N ASP A 93 -6.80 -13.07 -10.42
CA ASP A 93 -7.47 -11.88 -9.86
C ASP A 93 -7.02 -11.61 -8.41
N ASN A 94 -6.14 -10.63 -8.24
CA ASN A 94 -5.61 -10.20 -6.94
C ASN A 94 -6.44 -9.06 -6.31
N SER A 95 -7.56 -8.63 -6.92
CA SER A 95 -8.36 -7.50 -6.44
C SER A 95 -8.86 -7.70 -5.00
N ARG A 96 -9.29 -8.92 -4.65
CA ARG A 96 -9.71 -9.25 -3.27
C ARG A 96 -8.55 -9.16 -2.26
N LYS A 97 -7.33 -9.45 -2.69
CA LYS A 97 -6.14 -9.35 -1.84
C LYS A 97 -5.79 -7.89 -1.56
N ALA A 98 -5.89 -7.02 -2.58
CA ALA A 98 -5.74 -5.58 -2.41
C ALA A 98 -6.77 -5.02 -1.41
N GLU A 99 -8.04 -5.41 -1.53
CA GLU A 99 -9.09 -5.00 -0.58
C GLU A 99 -8.84 -5.52 0.84
N ALA A 100 -8.35 -6.75 0.99
CA ALA A 100 -8.01 -7.32 2.29
C ALA A 100 -6.85 -6.57 2.96
N LEU A 101 -5.82 -6.21 2.18
CA LEU A 101 -4.72 -5.37 2.64
C LEU A 101 -5.22 -3.98 3.05
N TYR A 102 -6.02 -3.34 2.20
CA TYR A 102 -6.65 -2.05 2.49
C TYR A 102 -7.47 -2.09 3.79
N ALA A 103 -8.35 -3.08 3.96
CA ALA A 103 -9.18 -3.22 5.15
C ALA A 103 -8.35 -3.41 6.43
N THR A 104 -7.23 -4.14 6.34
CA THR A 104 -6.30 -4.33 7.45
C THR A 104 -5.64 -3.00 7.84
N LEU A 105 -5.13 -2.24 6.87
CA LEU A 105 -4.51 -0.95 7.14
C LEU A 105 -5.52 0.07 7.67
N LEU A 106 -6.73 0.12 7.09
CA LEU A 106 -7.83 0.94 7.57
C LEU A 106 -8.13 0.68 9.05
N LYS A 107 -8.25 -0.60 9.43
CA LYS A 107 -8.50 -0.99 10.83
C LYS A 107 -7.37 -0.58 11.77
N VAL A 108 -6.12 -0.71 11.33
CA VAL A 108 -4.95 -0.43 12.19
C VAL A 108 -4.72 1.07 12.36
N PHE A 109 -4.89 1.85 11.28
CA PHE A 109 -4.77 3.30 11.35
C PHE A 109 -5.98 3.96 12.03
N GLY A 110 -7.16 3.33 11.97
CA GLY A 110 -8.37 3.80 12.64
C GLY A 110 -8.76 5.26 12.35
N PRO A 111 -8.74 5.72 11.09
CA PRO A 111 -9.18 7.07 10.75
C PRO A 111 -10.67 7.28 11.05
N THR A 112 -11.06 8.51 11.36
CA THR A 112 -12.48 8.88 11.41
C THR A 112 -13.00 9.28 10.04
N ASP A 113 -12.13 9.75 9.15
CA ASP A 113 -12.49 10.20 7.81
C ASP A 113 -11.55 9.59 6.77
N VAL A 114 -12.11 9.15 5.65
CA VAL A 114 -11.38 8.44 4.59
C VAL A 114 -11.81 8.94 3.23
N MET A 115 -10.84 9.28 2.39
CA MET A 115 -11.04 9.37 0.94
C MET A 115 -10.44 8.12 0.31
N VAL A 116 -11.18 7.45 -0.59
CA VAL A 116 -10.67 6.25 -1.27
C VAL A 116 -11.12 6.22 -2.71
N GLU A 117 -10.17 6.00 -3.62
CA GLU A 117 -10.42 5.80 -5.04
C GLU A 117 -9.90 4.44 -5.49
N ARG A 118 -10.65 3.82 -6.41
CA ARG A 118 -10.32 2.51 -7.00
C ARG A 118 -10.23 2.65 -8.50
N VAL A 119 -9.02 2.49 -9.04
CA VAL A 119 -8.75 2.67 -10.45
C VAL A 119 -8.33 1.33 -11.05
N LEU A 120 -9.03 0.90 -12.10
CA LEU A 120 -8.60 -0.23 -12.92
C LEU A 120 -7.47 0.22 -13.84
N ARG A 121 -6.31 -0.42 -13.73
CA ARG A 121 -5.12 -0.12 -14.52
C ARG A 121 -4.96 -1.12 -15.67
N GLY A 122 -4.39 -0.63 -16.77
CA GLY A 122 -3.94 -1.46 -17.89
C GLY A 122 -5.03 -2.02 -18.82
N LYS A 123 -6.25 -1.44 -18.78
CA LYS A 123 -7.37 -1.78 -19.66
C LYS A 123 -7.00 -1.72 -21.14
N ASP A 124 -6.20 -0.73 -21.52
CA ASP A 124 -5.82 -0.43 -22.91
C ASP A 124 -4.32 -0.69 -23.19
N LEU A 125 -3.65 -1.42 -22.29
CA LEU A 125 -2.28 -1.87 -22.59
C LEU A 125 -2.35 -2.85 -23.78
N PRO A 126 -1.47 -2.69 -24.79
CA PRO A 126 -1.43 -3.60 -25.92
C PRO A 126 -1.35 -5.04 -25.44
N ALA A 127 -2.14 -5.93 -26.04
CA ALA A 127 -1.90 -7.36 -25.84
C ALA A 127 -0.49 -7.66 -26.35
N SER A 128 0.30 -8.35 -25.54
CA SER A 128 1.59 -8.85 -26.01
C SER A 128 1.34 -9.95 -27.06
N ASP A 129 1.94 -9.81 -28.24
CA ASP A 129 1.95 -10.84 -29.29
C ASP A 129 2.61 -12.16 -28.81
N ALA A 130 3.28 -12.15 -27.65
CA ALA A 130 3.94 -13.33 -27.10
C ALA A 130 2.98 -14.46 -26.66
N VAL A 131 1.67 -14.20 -26.54
CA VAL A 131 0.68 -15.25 -26.23
C VAL A 131 0.24 -16.01 -27.51
N ALA A 132 0.46 -15.45 -28.71
CA ALA A 132 0.08 -16.09 -29.97
C ALA A 132 1.06 -17.21 -30.41
N LEU A 133 2.30 -17.22 -29.91
CA LEU A 133 3.32 -18.22 -30.25
C LEU A 133 3.33 -19.47 -29.38
N ALA A 134 2.47 -19.56 -28.36
CA ALA A 134 2.31 -20.76 -27.53
C ALA A 134 1.17 -21.68 -27.98
N ALA A 135 0.49 -21.34 -29.08
CA ALA A 135 -0.65 -22.09 -29.63
C ALA A 135 -0.46 -22.52 -31.10
N ALA A 136 0.78 -22.53 -31.60
CA ALA A 136 1.14 -23.04 -32.93
C ALA A 136 2.08 -24.24 -32.82
#